data_AF-A0A2K2EX58-F1
#
_entry.id   AF-A0A2K2EX58-F1
#
_cell.length_a   1.000
_cell.length_b   1.000
_cell.length_c   1.000
_cell.angle_alpha   90.00
_cell.angle_beta   90.00
_cell.angle_gamma   90.00
#
_symmetry.space_group_name_H-M   'P 1'
#
loop_
_entity.id
_entity.type
_entity.pdbx_description
1 polymer ?
#
loop_
_entity_poly.entity_id
_entity_poly.type
_entity_poly.pdbx_seq_one_letter_code
_entity_poly.pdbx_strand_id
1 'polypeptide(L)'
;MIIDSKGKLFGKISIVDILIIIVVLAGIGGLAYKFSTSGILRLNSGTDTIYISFYNEELMDYAAKSVKEGTIVIDPQKNTEFGKVKEIKIDKAKSITVNDAGQYVETSKPGYSSILITVEGKGTYSESGVMFGTEKYYIGKTLEVRFGNTAIFSKVYDIKKVEE
;
A
#
# COMPACT_ATOMS: atom_id res chain seq x y z
N MET A 1 -24.10 35.03 -40.64
CA MET A 1 -23.56 34.92 -39.26
C MET A 1 -23.79 33.48 -38.81
N ILE A 2 -22.78 32.86 -38.17
CA ILE A 2 -22.86 31.45 -37.73
C ILE A 2 -23.86 31.26 -36.58
N ILE A 3 -24.16 32.34 -35.86
CA ILE A 3 -25.10 32.41 -34.73
C ILE A 3 -26.23 33.39 -35.08
N ASP A 4 -27.49 33.01 -34.83
CA ASP A 4 -28.67 33.86 -35.01
C ASP A 4 -28.99 34.70 -33.75
N SER A 5 -29.95 35.64 -33.87
CA SER A 5 -30.38 36.52 -32.77
C SER A 5 -31.06 35.80 -31.59
N LYS A 6 -31.32 34.50 -31.72
CA LYS A 6 -31.87 33.62 -30.67
C LYS A 6 -30.79 32.73 -30.05
N GLY A 7 -29.52 32.95 -30.40
CA GLY A 7 -28.38 32.17 -29.89
C GLY A 7 -28.29 30.76 -30.49
N LYS A 8 -28.87 30.51 -31.67
CA LYS A 8 -28.77 29.21 -32.34
C LYS A 8 -27.63 29.20 -33.35
N LEU A 9 -26.79 28.16 -33.28
CA LEU A 9 -25.84 27.82 -34.34
C LEU A 9 -26.61 27.22 -35.52
N PHE A 10 -26.39 27.78 -36.72
CA PHE A 10 -27.02 27.36 -37.98
C PHE A 10 -28.57 27.32 -37.93
N GLY A 11 -29.19 28.09 -37.03
CA GLY A 11 -30.65 28.14 -36.84
C GLY A 11 -31.31 26.87 -36.28
N LYS A 12 -30.52 25.80 -36.04
CA LYS A 12 -31.03 24.48 -35.64
C LYS A 12 -30.70 24.12 -34.19
N ILE A 13 -29.52 24.46 -33.70
CA ILE A 13 -29.00 24.00 -32.41
C ILE A 13 -28.75 25.20 -31.50
N SER A 14 -29.25 25.18 -30.26
CA SER A 14 -28.98 26.25 -29.30
C SER A 14 -27.52 26.22 -28.86
N ILE A 15 -26.90 27.38 -28.67
CA ILE A 15 -25.55 27.48 -28.09
C ILE A 15 -25.50 26.91 -26.67
N VAL A 16 -26.64 26.96 -25.95
CA VAL A 16 -26.81 26.35 -24.62
C VAL A 16 -26.74 24.83 -24.70
N ASP A 17 -27.35 24.22 -25.73
CA ASP A 17 -27.33 22.75 -25.90
C ASP A 17 -25.91 22.25 -26.18
N ILE A 18 -25.15 23.00 -26.98
CA ILE A 18 -23.74 22.68 -27.28
C ILE A 18 -22.90 22.74 -26.00
N LEU A 19 -23.12 23.75 -25.16
CA LEU A 19 -22.42 23.90 -23.88
C LEU A 19 -22.74 22.74 -22.93
N ILE A 20 -24.01 22.33 -22.83
CA ILE A 20 -24.42 21.17 -22.02
C ILE A 20 -23.73 19.89 -22.52
N ILE A 21 -23.70 19.66 -23.83
CA ILE A 21 -23.02 18.50 -24.42
C ILE A 21 -21.53 18.49 -24.07
N ILE A 22 -20.85 19.64 -24.15
CA ILE A 22 -19.43 19.76 -23.79
C ILE A 22 -19.22 19.43 -22.31
N VAL A 23 -20.06 19.93 -21.41
CA VAL A 23 -19.98 19.63 -19.97
C VAL A 23 -20.20 18.14 -19.69
N VAL A 24 -21.17 17.51 -20.36
CA VAL A 24 -21.43 16.07 -20.24
C VAL A 24 -20.24 15.25 -20.75
N LEU A 25 -19.68 15.59 -21.91
CA LEU A 25 -18.51 14.92 -22.47
C LEU A 25 -17.27 15.10 -21.57
N ALA A 26 -17.06 16.30 -21.01
CA ALA A 26 -16.00 16.55 -20.05
C ALA A 26 -16.19 15.75 -18.75
N GLY A 27 -17.43 15.60 -18.28
CA GLY A 27 -17.76 14.76 -17.13
C GLY A 27 -17.45 13.28 -17.38
N ILE A 28 -17.90 12.73 -18.51
CA ILE A 28 -17.61 11.34 -18.91
C ILE A 28 -16.10 11.14 -19.10
N GLY A 29 -15.44 12.07 -19.78
CA GLY A 29 -13.99 12.04 -20.00
C GLY A 29 -13.20 12.13 -18.70
N GLY A 30 -13.62 12.99 -17.76
CA GLY A 30 -13.01 13.12 -16.44
C GLY A 30 -13.17 11.85 -15.59
N LEU A 31 -14.35 11.21 -15.64
CA LEU A 31 -14.57 9.92 -15.00
C LEU A 31 -13.69 8.84 -15.63
N ALA A 32 -13.71 8.70 -16.96
CA ALA A 32 -12.90 7.71 -17.67
C ALA A 32 -11.40 7.89 -17.41
N TYR A 33 -10.91 9.13 -17.43
CA TYR A 33 -9.52 9.45 -17.11
C TYR A 33 -9.18 9.07 -15.66
N LYS A 34 -10.05 9.43 -14.70
CA LYS A 34 -9.88 9.06 -13.29
C LYS A 34 -9.86 7.55 -13.11
N PHE A 35 -10.77 6.79 -13.72
CA PHE A 35 -10.82 5.33 -13.62
C PHE A 35 -9.62 4.63 -14.29
N SER A 36 -9.10 5.18 -15.40
CA SER A 36 -7.91 4.67 -16.08
C SER A 36 -6.63 4.91 -15.26
N THR A 37 -6.49 6.09 -14.66
CA THR A 37 -5.31 6.45 -13.86
C THR A 37 -5.31 5.85 -12.45
N SER A 38 -6.48 5.58 -11.87
CA SER A 38 -6.59 4.98 -10.53
C SER A 38 -6.36 3.46 -10.48
N GLY A 39 -5.97 2.82 -11.60
CA GLY A 39 -5.61 1.41 -11.63
C GLY A 39 -6.78 0.42 -11.48
N ILE A 40 -8.02 0.92 -11.39
CA ILE A 40 -9.24 0.13 -11.23
C ILE A 40 -9.51 -0.77 -12.46
N LEU A 41 -8.97 -0.40 -13.63
CA LEU A 41 -9.17 -1.13 -14.90
C LEU A 41 -8.10 -2.20 -15.20
N ARG A 42 -7.34 -2.67 -14.21
CA ARG A 42 -6.55 -3.90 -14.38
C ARG A 42 -7.47 -5.13 -14.23
N LEU A 43 -8.31 -5.36 -15.24
CA LEU A 43 -8.96 -6.66 -15.41
C LEU A 43 -7.87 -7.71 -15.68
N ASN A 44 -7.75 -8.68 -14.76
CA ASN A 44 -7.19 -10.01 -14.99
C ASN A 44 -5.71 -10.10 -15.40
N SER A 45 -4.80 -9.64 -14.54
CA SER A 45 -3.56 -10.40 -14.30
C SER A 45 -3.85 -11.28 -13.09
N GLY A 46 -3.64 -12.59 -13.18
CA GLY A 46 -3.79 -13.48 -12.01
C GLY A 46 -3.02 -12.94 -10.80
N THR A 47 -3.53 -13.19 -9.60
CA THR A 47 -2.80 -12.79 -8.39
C THR A 47 -1.65 -13.75 -8.15
N ASP A 48 -0.45 -13.19 -7.99
CA ASP A 48 0.73 -13.92 -7.57
C ASP A 48 0.64 -14.26 -6.09
N THR A 49 1.21 -15.39 -5.68
CA THR A 49 1.53 -15.61 -4.27
C THR A 49 2.74 -14.75 -3.92
N ILE A 50 2.60 -13.88 -2.92
CA ILE A 50 3.62 -12.93 -2.48
C ILE A 50 4.00 -13.24 -1.05
N TYR A 51 5.30 -13.23 -0.77
CA TYR A 51 5.85 -13.06 0.58
C TYR A 51 6.27 -11.61 0.77
N ILE A 52 5.58 -10.88 1.63
CA ILE A 52 5.96 -9.54 2.07
C ILE A 52 6.44 -9.64 3.52
N SER A 53 7.64 -9.11 3.79
CA SER A 53 8.23 -9.14 5.12
C SER A 53 8.23 -7.76 5.75
N PHE A 54 7.82 -7.69 7.01
CA PHE A 54 7.79 -6.47 7.82
C PHE A 54 8.83 -6.58 8.94
N TYR A 55 9.61 -5.52 9.13
CA TYR A 55 10.66 -5.49 10.13
C TYR A 55 10.50 -4.32 11.09
N ASN A 56 10.70 -4.58 12.38
CA ASN A 56 10.88 -3.57 13.41
C ASN A 56 12.13 -3.91 14.24
N GLU A 57 13.00 -2.92 14.42
CA GLU A 57 14.32 -3.09 15.07
C GLU A 57 14.23 -3.11 16.59
N GLU A 58 13.20 -2.51 17.16
CA GLU A 58 13.12 -2.18 18.58
C GLU A 58 11.66 -2.11 19.04
N LEU A 59 11.04 -3.30 19.17
CA LEU A 59 9.67 -3.49 19.62
C LEU A 59 9.66 -4.01 21.06
N MET A 60 8.64 -3.63 21.84
CA MET A 60 8.42 -4.23 23.17
C MET A 60 8.25 -5.76 23.07
N ASP A 61 8.91 -6.51 23.95
CA ASP A 61 8.89 -7.98 23.94
C ASP A 61 7.48 -8.57 23.95
N TYR A 62 6.58 -7.98 24.74
CA TYR A 62 5.21 -8.47 24.86
C TYR A 62 4.44 -8.34 23.53
N ALA A 63 4.72 -7.30 22.75
CA ALA A 63 4.10 -7.06 21.45
C ALA A 63 4.72 -7.95 20.37
N ALA A 64 6.04 -8.16 20.40
CA ALA A 64 6.69 -9.10 19.51
C ALA A 64 6.15 -10.53 19.70
N LYS A 65 6.02 -10.97 20.96
CA LYS A 65 5.55 -12.33 21.34
C LYS A 65 4.05 -12.53 21.17
N SER A 66 3.25 -11.47 20.98
CA SER A 66 1.80 -11.60 20.81
C SER A 66 1.39 -11.94 19.37
N VAL A 67 2.28 -11.75 18.39
CA VAL A 67 2.05 -12.14 16.99
C VAL A 67 2.12 -13.67 16.86
N LYS A 68 1.19 -14.25 16.10
CA LYS A 68 1.10 -15.70 15.87
C LYS A 68 1.04 -16.02 14.40
N GLU A 69 1.61 -17.15 14.00
CA GLU A 69 1.45 -17.71 12.66
C GLU A 69 -0.04 -17.91 12.32
N GLY A 70 -0.39 -17.77 11.04
CA GLY A 70 -1.76 -17.83 10.54
C GLY A 70 -2.62 -16.58 10.80
N THR A 71 -2.13 -15.61 11.57
CA THR A 71 -2.86 -14.36 11.87
C THR A 71 -3.03 -13.50 10.62
N ILE A 72 -4.21 -12.90 10.45
CA ILE A 72 -4.49 -11.95 9.36
C ILE A 72 -3.74 -10.64 9.58
N VAL A 73 -3.14 -10.11 8.51
CA VAL A 73 -2.33 -8.90 8.53
C VAL A 73 -2.95 -7.82 7.66
N ILE A 74 -3.15 -6.63 8.23
CA ILE A 74 -3.88 -5.52 7.60
C ILE A 74 -3.08 -4.21 7.74
N ASP A 75 -3.07 -3.41 6.67
CA ASP A 75 -2.79 -1.97 6.72
C ASP A 75 -4.07 -1.26 7.22
N PRO A 76 -4.11 -0.77 8.47
CA PRO A 76 -5.31 -0.19 9.04
C PRO A 76 -5.66 1.18 8.44
N GLN A 77 -4.67 1.92 7.92
CA GLN A 77 -4.89 3.24 7.33
C GLN A 77 -5.58 3.12 5.96
N LYS A 78 -5.27 2.03 5.24
CA LYS A 78 -5.82 1.76 3.92
C LYS A 78 -6.90 0.69 3.88
N ASN A 79 -7.18 0.07 5.01
CA ASN A 79 -8.04 -1.09 5.11
C ASN A 79 -7.68 -2.18 4.08
N THR A 80 -6.38 -2.42 3.90
CA THR A 80 -5.85 -3.37 2.91
C THR A 80 -5.32 -4.61 3.61
N GLU A 81 -5.81 -5.79 3.22
CA GLU A 81 -5.31 -7.08 3.72
C GLU A 81 -4.07 -7.51 2.93
N PHE A 82 -3.01 -7.89 3.64
CA PHE A 82 -1.79 -8.46 3.04
C PHE A 82 -1.85 -9.97 2.93
N GLY A 83 -2.61 -10.64 3.80
CA GLY A 83 -2.70 -12.09 3.90
C GLY A 83 -2.47 -12.58 5.33
N LYS A 84 -1.78 -13.72 5.49
CA LYS A 84 -1.57 -14.37 6.78
C LYS A 84 -0.08 -14.47 7.14
N VAL A 85 0.22 -14.34 8.43
CA VAL A 85 1.58 -14.58 8.95
C VAL A 85 2.02 -16.00 8.62
N LYS A 86 3.15 -16.12 7.93
CA LYS A 86 3.76 -17.40 7.56
C LYS A 86 4.91 -17.76 8.51
N GLU A 87 5.74 -16.78 8.82
CA GLU A 87 6.97 -16.98 9.61
C GLU A 87 7.21 -15.76 10.51
N ILE A 88 7.71 -16.01 11.72
CA ILE A 88 8.07 -14.98 12.70
C ILE A 88 9.50 -15.25 13.18
N LYS A 89 10.38 -14.25 13.07
CA LYS A 89 11.72 -14.27 13.67
C LYS A 89 11.83 -13.15 14.69
N ILE A 90 12.09 -13.51 15.93
CA ILE A 90 12.34 -12.57 17.02
C ILE A 90 13.80 -12.71 17.44
N ASP A 91 14.52 -11.59 17.50
CA ASP A 91 15.92 -11.52 17.93
C ASP A 91 16.08 -10.35 18.91
N LYS A 92 17.30 -10.14 19.43
CA LYS A 92 17.63 -8.98 20.27
C LYS A 92 17.27 -7.69 19.52
N ALA A 93 16.77 -6.70 20.27
CA ALA A 93 16.57 -5.37 19.72
C ALA A 93 17.89 -4.80 19.20
N LYS A 94 17.82 -4.04 18.10
CA LYS A 94 18.96 -3.37 17.48
C LYS A 94 18.76 -1.87 17.61
N SER A 95 19.56 -1.25 18.46
CA SER A 95 19.56 0.21 18.66
C SER A 95 20.97 0.74 18.46
N ILE A 96 21.12 1.84 17.74
CA ILE A 96 22.43 2.47 17.51
C ILE A 96 22.61 3.58 18.55
N THR A 97 23.67 3.49 19.35
CA THR A 97 24.05 4.53 20.32
C THR A 97 25.50 4.95 20.11
N VAL A 98 25.89 6.07 20.72
CA VAL A 98 27.27 6.55 20.76
C VAL A 98 27.90 6.10 22.07
N ASN A 99 29.08 5.48 22.00
CA ASN A 99 29.86 5.09 23.19
C ASN A 99 30.71 6.26 23.72
N ASP A 100 31.39 6.06 24.85
CA ASP A 100 32.26 7.08 25.47
C ASP A 100 33.42 7.53 24.57
N ALA A 101 33.75 6.74 23.54
CA ALA A 101 34.76 7.06 22.54
C ALA A 101 34.18 7.80 21.30
N GLY A 102 32.91 8.18 21.31
CA GLY A 102 32.24 8.86 20.19
C GLY A 102 31.90 7.95 19.01
N GLN A 103 31.99 6.63 19.17
CA GLN A 103 31.75 5.65 18.11
C GLN A 103 30.31 5.15 18.14
N TYR A 104 29.71 4.99 16.96
CA TYR A 104 28.41 4.33 16.80
C TYR A 104 28.56 2.83 17.06
N VAL A 105 27.77 2.31 18.00
CA VAL A 105 27.75 0.89 18.36
C VAL A 105 26.32 0.36 18.36
N GLU A 106 26.13 -0.87 17.88
CA GLU A 106 24.86 -1.58 18.01
C GLU A 106 24.71 -2.07 19.46
N THR A 107 23.56 -1.78 20.05
CA THR A 107 23.21 -2.13 21.43
C THR A 107 21.80 -2.68 21.47
N SER A 108 21.47 -3.34 22.58
CA SER A 108 20.16 -3.90 22.85
C SER A 108 19.76 -3.56 24.28
N LYS A 109 18.45 -3.40 24.54
CA LYS A 109 17.94 -3.03 25.87
C LYS A 109 16.93 -4.06 26.39
N PRO A 110 16.93 -4.35 27.72
CA PRO A 110 16.01 -5.32 28.29
C PRO A 110 14.54 -4.98 28.02
N GLY A 111 13.73 -6.00 27.72
CA GLY A 111 12.30 -5.86 27.44
C GLY A 111 11.97 -5.46 25.99
N TYR A 112 12.97 -5.39 25.11
CA TYR A 112 12.80 -5.09 23.70
C TYR A 112 13.45 -6.15 22.81
N SER A 113 12.81 -6.40 21.68
CA SER A 113 13.22 -7.34 20.65
C SER A 113 13.16 -6.68 19.27
N SER A 114 13.96 -7.18 18.33
CA SER A 114 13.68 -6.97 16.91
C SER A 114 12.74 -8.08 16.43
N ILE A 115 11.91 -7.77 15.43
CA ILE A 115 10.99 -8.75 14.86
C ILE A 115 10.94 -8.61 13.34
N LEU A 116 11.11 -9.73 12.65
CA LEU A 116 10.91 -9.89 11.20
C LEU A 116 9.73 -10.85 10.99
N ILE A 117 8.67 -10.35 10.36
CA ILE A 117 7.43 -11.11 10.12
C ILE A 117 7.24 -11.25 8.62
N THR A 118 7.20 -12.49 8.13
CA THR A 118 6.88 -12.78 6.73
C THR A 118 5.41 -13.14 6.62
N VAL A 119 4.73 -12.46 5.70
CA VAL A 119 3.30 -12.61 5.42
C VAL A 119 3.12 -13.18 4.03
N GLU A 120 2.35 -14.24 3.93
CA GLU A 120 1.93 -14.83 2.66
C GLU A 120 0.54 -14.33 2.28
N GLY A 121 0.41 -13.83 1.07
CA GLY A 121 -0.88 -13.47 0.51
C GLY A 121 -0.88 -13.35 -1.00
N LYS A 122 -1.99 -12.82 -1.52
CA LYS A 122 -2.24 -12.68 -2.95
C LYS A 122 -2.15 -11.21 -3.36
N GLY A 123 -1.30 -10.92 -4.33
CA GLY A 123 -1.07 -9.57 -4.84
C GLY A 123 -0.64 -9.57 -6.29
N THR A 124 -0.51 -8.39 -6.88
CA THR A 124 0.05 -8.24 -8.23
C THR A 124 1.48 -7.72 -8.11
N TYR A 125 2.46 -8.57 -8.46
CA TYR A 125 3.87 -8.18 -8.44
C TYR A 125 4.22 -7.34 -9.69
N SER A 126 5.11 -6.36 -9.52
CA SER A 126 5.67 -5.59 -10.62
C SER A 126 7.07 -5.09 -10.25
N GLU A 127 7.86 -4.69 -11.26
CA GLU A 127 9.18 -4.06 -11.03
C GLU A 127 9.10 -2.78 -10.18
N SER A 128 7.93 -2.15 -10.17
CA SER A 128 7.70 -0.91 -9.44
C SER A 128 6.99 -1.15 -8.11
N GLY A 129 7.09 -2.33 -7.51
CA GLY A 129 6.45 -2.69 -6.23
C GLY A 129 5.26 -3.63 -6.39
N VAL A 130 4.61 -3.94 -5.27
CA VAL A 130 3.50 -4.92 -5.21
C VAL A 130 2.19 -4.24 -4.87
N MET A 131 1.13 -4.66 -5.56
CA MET A 131 -0.24 -4.23 -5.28
C MET A 131 -0.93 -5.27 -4.38
N PHE A 132 -1.48 -4.81 -3.26
CA PHE A 132 -2.47 -5.53 -2.46
C PHE A 132 -3.78 -4.74 -2.51
N GLY A 133 -4.85 -5.36 -3.01
CA GLY A 133 -6.08 -4.62 -3.35
C GLY A 133 -5.79 -3.47 -4.32
N THR A 134 -6.12 -2.24 -3.92
CA THR A 134 -5.87 -1.02 -4.70
C THR A 134 -4.63 -0.25 -4.26
N GLU A 135 -3.88 -0.76 -3.28
CA GLU A 135 -2.76 -0.04 -2.67
C GLU A 135 -1.43 -0.65 -3.05
N LYS A 136 -0.43 0.23 -3.20
CA LYS A 136 0.90 -0.14 -3.65
C LYS A 136 1.91 -0.04 -2.51
N TYR A 137 2.75 -1.06 -2.41
CA TYR A 137 3.77 -1.20 -1.38
C TYR A 137 5.15 -1.45 -2.01
N TYR A 138 6.18 -0.98 -1.32
CA TYR A 138 7.56 -0.94 -1.78
C TYR A 138 8.49 -1.30 -0.63
N ILE A 139 9.63 -1.91 -0.93
CA ILE A 139 10.70 -2.13 0.04
C ILE A 139 11.14 -0.76 0.59
N GLY A 140 11.33 -0.68 1.91
CA GLY A 140 11.67 0.55 2.64
C GLY A 140 10.48 1.42 3.03
N LYS A 141 9.25 1.13 2.57
CA LYS A 141 8.05 1.86 3.03
C LYS A 141 7.82 1.59 4.52
N THR A 142 7.70 2.66 5.30
CA THR A 142 7.35 2.57 6.74
C THR A 142 5.86 2.82 6.93
N LEU A 143 5.22 1.99 7.74
CA LEU A 143 3.78 2.05 8.01
C LEU A 143 3.41 1.32 9.29
N GLU A 144 2.26 1.66 9.87
CA GLU A 144 1.62 0.81 10.86
C GLU A 144 1.02 -0.43 10.18
N VAL A 145 1.30 -1.60 10.73
CA VAL A 145 0.75 -2.87 10.28
C VAL A 145 0.09 -3.56 11.46
N ARG A 146 -1.14 -4.04 11.26
CA ARG A 146 -1.91 -4.74 12.29
C ARG A 146 -1.87 -6.24 12.04
N PHE A 147 -1.26 -6.97 12.97
CA PHE A 147 -1.20 -8.44 13.03
C PHE A 147 -2.24 -8.90 14.05
N GLY A 148 -3.47 -9.17 13.61
CA GLY A 148 -4.57 -9.52 14.52
C GLY A 148 -4.88 -8.41 15.52
N ASN A 149 -4.57 -8.61 16.80
CA ASN A 149 -4.76 -7.61 17.87
C ASN A 149 -3.46 -6.86 18.24
N THR A 150 -2.41 -6.97 17.43
CA THR A 150 -1.12 -6.30 17.65
C THR A 150 -0.85 -5.29 16.55
N ALA A 151 -0.67 -4.03 16.90
CA ALA A 151 -0.24 -2.98 15.96
C ALA A 151 1.28 -2.77 16.09
N ILE A 152 1.99 -2.73 14.96
CA ILE A 152 3.44 -2.55 14.89
C ILE A 152 3.75 -1.53 13.80
N PHE A 153 4.46 -0.46 14.17
CA PHE A 153 5.04 0.45 13.18
C PHE A 153 6.30 -0.19 12.58
N SER A 154 6.23 -0.62 11.33
CA SER A 154 7.26 -1.45 10.70
C SER A 154 7.68 -0.89 9.36
N LYS A 155 8.82 -1.35 8.86
CA LYS A 155 9.28 -1.11 7.50
C LYS A 155 9.07 -2.36 6.66
N VAL A 156 8.65 -2.20 5.40
CA VAL A 156 8.66 -3.30 4.43
C VAL A 156 10.12 -3.67 4.17
N TYR A 157 10.54 -4.82 4.65
CA TYR A 157 11.92 -5.30 4.59
C TYR A 157 12.23 -6.00 3.27
N ASP A 158 11.31 -6.82 2.78
CA ASP A 158 11.50 -7.64 1.58
C ASP A 158 10.13 -7.94 0.93
N ILE A 159 10.14 -8.12 -0.39
CA ILE A 159 8.97 -8.55 -1.17
C ILE A 159 9.45 -9.57 -2.19
N LYS A 160 8.87 -10.77 -2.15
CA LYS A 160 9.20 -11.86 -3.09
C LYS A 160 7.93 -12.44 -3.70
N LYS A 161 7.96 -12.66 -5.00
CA LYS A 161 6.99 -13.54 -5.68
C LYS A 161 7.42 -14.99 -5.43
N VAL A 162 6.49 -15.84 -5.03
CA VAL A 162 6.73 -17.28 -4.94
C VAL A 162 6.66 -17.85 -6.35
N GLU A 163 7.76 -18.41 -6.82
CA GLU A 163 7.80 -19.19 -8.05
C GLU A 163 7.21 -20.57 -7.76
N GLU A 164 6.35 -21.07 -8.65
CA GLU A 164 5.81 -22.44 -8.61
C GLU A 164 6.85 -23.47 -9.04
#